data_AF-A0AAV8WTH5-F1
#
_entry.id   AF-A0AAV8WTH5-F1
#
_cell.length_a   1.000
_cell.length_b   1.000
_cell.length_c   1.000
_cell.angle_alpha   90.00
_cell.angle_beta   90.00
_cell.angle_gamma   90.00
#
_symmetry.space_group_name_H-M   'P 1'
#
loop_
_entity.id
_entity.type
_entity.pdbx_description
1 polymer ?
#
loop_
_entity_poly.entity_id
_entity_poly.type
_entity_poly.pdbx_seq_one_letter_code
_entity_poly.pdbx_strand_id
1 'polypeptide(L)'
;MRLRHSLMLDSLMNELFILLKSENIDVSYFAAGIVAHLASDGEEQWTITNHARGDMLIELENAVSQWKVPDSEMVAYRSFKPFFPLLRIDMDYQVQLWAVWAIHHVCTKNRK
;
A
#
# COMPACT_ATOMS: atom_id res chain seq x y z
N MET A 1 10.67 -13.89 -5.30
CA MET A 1 10.13 -14.25 -3.97
C MET A 1 11.08 -13.97 -2.78
N ARG A 2 12.32 -13.47 -2.93
CA ARG A 2 13.21 -13.23 -1.77
C ARG A 2 13.11 -11.83 -1.13
N LEU A 3 12.70 -10.81 -1.89
CA LEU A 3 12.77 -9.43 -1.42
C LEU A 3 11.76 -9.12 -0.30
N ARG A 4 10.47 -9.44 -0.47
CA ARG A 4 9.44 -9.12 0.53
C ARG A 4 9.68 -9.79 1.87
N HIS A 5 10.05 -11.06 1.86
CA HIS A 5 10.50 -11.76 3.07
C HIS A 5 11.71 -11.08 3.72
N SER A 6 12.71 -10.62 2.96
CA SER A 6 13.86 -9.90 3.52
C SER A 6 13.53 -8.51 4.08
N LEU A 7 12.35 -7.98 3.77
CA LEU A 7 11.84 -6.69 4.27
C LEU A 7 10.98 -6.86 5.53
N MET A 8 10.69 -8.08 5.98
CA MET A 8 9.97 -8.34 7.23
C MET A 8 10.89 -8.09 8.44
N LEU A 9 11.19 -6.81 8.68
CA LEU A 9 12.06 -6.31 9.74
C LEU A 9 11.24 -5.40 10.66
N ASP A 10 11.29 -5.63 11.98
CA ASP A 10 10.53 -4.83 12.94
C ASP A 10 10.82 -3.32 12.79
N SER A 11 12.08 -2.93 12.55
CA SER A 11 12.47 -1.53 12.34
C SER A 11 11.81 -0.90 11.11
N LEU A 12 11.72 -1.63 10.00
CA LEU A 12 11.05 -1.15 8.80
C LEU A 12 9.53 -1.04 9.03
N MET A 13 8.94 -2.02 9.71
CA MET A 13 7.51 -2.04 9.99
C MET A 13 7.09 -0.90 10.92
N ASN A 14 7.90 -0.59 11.94
CA ASN A 14 7.73 0.61 12.76
C ASN A 14 7.71 1.88 11.90
N GLU A 15 8.69 2.03 11.01
CA GLU A 15 8.81 3.21 10.16
C GLU A 15 7.61 3.32 9.21
N LEU A 16 7.23 2.23 8.54
CA LEU A 16 6.06 2.21 7.65
C LEU A 16 4.77 2.59 8.37
N PHE A 17 4.57 2.11 9.60
CA PHE A 17 3.40 2.44 10.42
C PHE A 17 3.32 3.94 10.74
N ILE A 18 4.47 4.59 10.98
CA ILE A 18 4.54 6.04 11.18
C ILE A 18 4.30 6.77 9.86
N LEU A 19 4.94 6.35 8.76
CA LEU A 19 4.83 6.99 7.46
C LEU A 19 3.43 6.90 6.84
N LEU A 20 2.67 5.82 7.15
CA LEU A 20 1.26 5.70 6.78
C LEU A 20 0.41 6.88 7.29
N LYS A 21 0.80 7.48 8.41
CA LYS A 21 0.11 8.61 9.06
C LYS A 21 0.60 9.97 8.59
N SER A 22 1.50 10.00 7.60
CA SER A 22 2.01 11.27 7.08
C SER A 22 0.91 12.07 6.39
N GLU A 23 0.79 13.34 6.77
CA GLU A 23 -0.06 14.32 6.08
C GLU A 23 0.41 14.60 4.64
N ASN A 24 1.69 14.30 4.34
CA ASN A 24 2.18 14.34 2.98
C ASN A 24 1.74 13.07 2.24
N ILE A 25 0.80 13.23 1.30
CA ILE A 25 0.25 12.14 0.51
C ILE A 25 1.31 11.37 -0.27
N ASP A 26 2.38 12.00 -0.75
CA ASP A 26 3.46 11.29 -1.46
C ASP A 26 4.09 10.25 -0.54
N VAL A 27 4.37 10.65 0.71
CA VAL A 27 5.00 9.79 1.71
C VAL A 27 4.06 8.65 2.11
N SER A 28 2.83 8.96 2.51
CA SER A 28 1.89 7.93 2.95
C SER A 28 1.46 7.02 1.79
N TYR A 29 1.39 7.50 0.56
CA TYR A 29 1.11 6.69 -0.63
C TYR A 29 2.17 5.62 -0.89
N PHE A 30 3.45 5.98 -0.83
CA PHE A 30 4.54 5.01 -1.04
C PHE A 30 4.64 4.02 0.11
N ALA A 31 4.48 4.48 1.36
CA ALA A 31 4.44 3.60 2.53
C ALA A 31 3.28 2.59 2.42
N ALA A 32 2.08 3.07 2.10
CA ALA A 32 0.90 2.24 1.85
C ALA A 32 1.13 1.21 0.75
N GLY A 33 1.81 1.58 -0.34
CA GLY A 33 2.16 0.65 -1.39
C GLY A 33 3.08 -0.48 -0.94
N ILE A 34 4.10 -0.17 -0.14
CA ILE A 34 4.99 -1.18 0.42
C ILE A 34 4.20 -2.11 1.34
N VAL A 35 3.40 -1.56 2.25
CA VAL A 35 2.56 -2.33 3.19
C VAL A 35 1.58 -3.23 2.45
N ALA A 36 0.89 -2.71 1.43
CA ALA A 36 -0.06 -3.47 0.61
C ALA A 36 0.61 -4.67 -0.06
N HIS A 37 1.82 -4.50 -0.59
CA HIS A 37 2.57 -5.59 -1.21
C HIS A 37 3.08 -6.62 -0.19
N LEU A 38 3.56 -6.20 0.98
CA LEU A 38 3.97 -7.11 2.05
C LEU A 38 2.77 -7.90 2.58
N ALA A 39 1.65 -7.23 2.85
CA ALA A 39 0.43 -7.87 3.32
C ALA A 39 -0.16 -8.85 2.30
N SER A 40 0.01 -8.59 0.99
CA SER A 40 -0.50 -9.45 -0.07
C SER A 40 0.13 -10.85 -0.14
N ASP A 41 1.26 -11.07 0.53
CA ASP A 41 1.86 -12.40 0.65
C ASP A 41 1.12 -13.31 1.65
N GLY A 42 0.14 -12.78 2.38
CA GLY A 42 -0.71 -13.52 3.32
C GLY A 42 -0.19 -13.51 4.75
N GLU A 43 -1.02 -13.99 5.68
CA GLU A 43 -0.72 -13.99 7.12
C GLU A 43 0.48 -14.85 7.49
N GLU A 44 0.65 -16.01 6.84
CA GLU A 44 1.77 -16.92 7.10
C GLU A 44 3.15 -16.30 6.80
N GLN A 45 3.19 -15.28 5.95
CA GLN A 45 4.42 -14.58 5.59
C GLN A 45 4.67 -13.35 6.49
N TRP A 46 3.77 -13.08 7.44
CA TRP A 46 3.88 -11.98 8.38
C TRP A 46 4.69 -12.37 9.63
N THR A 47 6.02 -12.33 9.52
CA THR A 47 6.93 -12.89 10.53
C THR A 47 7.38 -11.93 11.64
N ILE A 48 6.92 -10.67 11.63
CA ILE A 48 7.31 -9.65 12.63
C ILE A 48 6.35 -9.64 13.83
N THR A 49 6.81 -9.11 14.97
CA THR A 49 6.07 -9.19 16.24
C THR A 49 5.64 -7.83 16.79
N ASN A 50 6.35 -6.75 16.42
CA ASN A 50 6.08 -5.41 16.92
C ASN A 50 4.79 -4.78 16.40
N HIS A 51 4.31 -5.20 15.22
CA HIS A 51 3.09 -4.74 14.59
C HIS A 51 2.30 -5.95 14.07
N ALA A 52 1.09 -6.14 14.60
CA ALA A 52 0.21 -7.18 14.09
C ALA A 52 -0.20 -6.85 12.65
N ARG A 53 -0.33 -7.87 11.80
CA ARG A 53 -0.77 -7.71 10.40
C ARG A 53 -2.10 -6.95 10.31
N GLY A 54 -3.04 -7.29 11.19
CA GLY A 54 -4.35 -6.63 11.27
C GLY A 54 -4.24 -5.13 11.54
N ASP A 55 -3.37 -4.72 12.46
CA ASP A 55 -3.17 -3.30 12.78
C ASP A 55 -2.59 -2.53 11.60
N MET A 56 -1.63 -3.13 10.86
CA MET A 56 -1.10 -2.53 9.64
C MET A 56 -2.15 -2.41 8.53
N LEU A 57 -3.04 -3.40 8.41
CA LEU A 57 -4.14 -3.34 7.44
C LEU A 57 -5.15 -2.24 7.80
N ILE A 58 -5.50 -2.10 9.08
CA ILE A 58 -6.37 -1.02 9.56
C ILE A 58 -5.74 0.35 9.26
N GLU A 59 -4.45 0.53 9.53
CA GLU A 59 -3.79 1.80 9.21
C GLU A 59 -3.64 2.04 7.71
N LEU A 60 -3.48 0.99 6.91
CA LEU A 60 -3.50 1.11 5.45
C LEU A 60 -4.86 1.65 4.97
N GLU A 61 -5.96 1.13 5.48
CA GLU A 61 -7.30 1.64 5.19
C GLU A 61 -7.46 3.10 5.63
N ASN A 62 -7.02 3.43 6.85
CA ASN A 62 -7.10 4.79 7.38
C ASN A 62 -6.35 5.77 6.48
N ALA A 63 -5.13 5.43 6.07
CA ALA A 63 -4.33 6.27 5.18
C ALA A 63 -5.04 6.51 3.85
N VAL A 64 -5.47 5.44 3.16
CA VAL A 64 -6.12 5.55 1.84
C VAL A 64 -7.42 6.35 1.92
N SER A 65 -8.19 6.16 2.99
CA SER A 65 -9.51 6.81 3.17
C SER A 65 -9.41 8.31 3.47
N GLN A 66 -8.26 8.79 3.96
CA GLN A 66 -8.04 10.19 4.28
C GLN A 66 -7.49 11.00 3.10
N TRP A 67 -6.97 10.34 2.06
CA TRP A 67 -6.38 11.01 0.92
C TRP A 67 -7.40 11.77 0.10
N LYS A 68 -7.12 13.06 -0.12
CA LYS A 68 -7.75 13.83 -1.18
C LYS A 68 -7.00 13.56 -2.46
N VAL A 69 -7.70 13.47 -3.59
CA VAL A 69 -7.06 13.34 -4.90
C VAL A 69 -6.14 14.56 -5.09
N PRO A 70 -4.81 14.38 -5.15
CA PRO A 70 -3.89 15.52 -5.22
C PRO A 70 -3.99 16.18 -6.59
N ASP A 71 -3.70 17.48 -6.69
CA ASP A 71 -3.86 18.20 -7.96
C ASP A 71 -2.80 17.82 -9.00
N SER A 72 -1.59 17.49 -8.55
CA SER A 72 -0.45 17.08 -9.37
C SER A 72 -0.40 15.57 -9.61
N GLU A 73 0.24 15.18 -10.70
CA GLU A 73 0.64 13.79 -10.93
C GLU A 73 1.72 13.39 -9.91
N MET A 74 1.51 12.29 -9.21
CA MET A 74 2.49 11.73 -8.27
C MET A 74 3.33 10.62 -8.89
N VAL A 75 2.70 9.82 -9.76
CA VAL A 75 3.30 8.62 -10.34
C VAL A 75 2.64 8.29 -11.66
N ALA A 76 3.44 7.83 -12.62
CA ALA A 76 3.00 7.30 -13.90
C ALA A 76 3.28 5.79 -13.97
N TYR A 77 2.34 5.02 -14.52
CA TYR A 77 2.56 3.60 -14.81
C TYR A 77 2.52 3.33 -16.30
N ARG A 78 3.50 2.58 -16.80
CA ARG A 78 3.50 2.07 -18.18
C ARG A 78 2.44 1.00 -18.40
N SER A 79 2.01 0.32 -17.33
CA SER A 79 0.96 -0.71 -17.33
C SER A 79 0.45 -0.95 -15.91
N PHE A 80 -0.82 -1.33 -15.77
CA PHE A 80 -1.42 -1.73 -14.50
C PHE A 80 -1.23 -3.21 -14.15
N LYS A 81 -0.51 -3.99 -14.98
CA LYS A 81 -0.21 -5.40 -14.68
C LYS A 81 0.33 -5.65 -13.26
N PRO A 82 1.18 -4.78 -12.67
CA PRO A 82 1.65 -4.99 -11.30
C PRO A 82 0.55 -4.98 -10.22
N PHE A 83 -0.61 -4.36 -10.50
CA PHE A 83 -1.73 -4.31 -9.55
C PHE A 83 -2.63 -5.56 -9.60
N PHE A 84 -2.57 -6.37 -10.67
CA PHE A 84 -3.48 -7.51 -10.82
C PHE A 84 -3.38 -8.53 -9.68
N PRO A 85 -2.19 -8.89 -9.16
CA PRO A 85 -2.10 -9.77 -7.99
C PRO A 85 -2.77 -9.20 -6.74
N LEU A 86 -2.84 -7.88 -6.60
CA LEU A 86 -3.46 -7.19 -5.47
C LEU A 86 -4.99 -7.07 -5.60
N LEU A 87 -5.54 -7.34 -6.78
CA LEU A 87 -6.97 -7.28 -7.08
C LEU A 87 -7.64 -8.66 -7.13
N ARG A 88 -6.95 -9.70 -6.64
CA ARG A 88 -7.52 -11.05 -6.55
C ARG A 88 -8.66 -11.09 -5.55
N ILE A 89 -9.66 -11.94 -5.80
CA ILE A 89 -10.90 -12.03 -5.00
C ILE A 89 -10.65 -12.38 -3.52
N ASP A 90 -9.59 -13.15 -3.25
CA ASP A 90 -9.20 -13.61 -1.91
C ASP A 90 -8.17 -12.69 -1.24
N MET A 91 -7.95 -11.50 -1.78
CA MET A 91 -7.07 -10.50 -1.19
C MET A 91 -7.80 -9.67 -0.13
N ASP A 92 -7.09 -9.24 0.91
CA ASP A 92 -7.64 -8.30 1.89
C ASP A 92 -8.11 -7.02 1.19
N TYR A 93 -9.30 -6.53 1.56
CA TYR A 93 -9.90 -5.39 0.88
C TYR A 93 -9.05 -4.11 1.02
N GLN A 94 -8.26 -3.97 2.09
CA GLN A 94 -7.39 -2.79 2.29
C GLN A 94 -6.26 -2.76 1.26
N VAL A 95 -5.72 -3.93 0.90
CA VAL A 95 -4.73 -4.08 -0.19
C VAL A 95 -5.39 -3.73 -1.54
N GLN A 96 -6.60 -4.23 -1.78
CA GLN A 96 -7.37 -3.89 -2.98
C GLN A 96 -7.71 -2.39 -3.04
N LEU A 97 -8.07 -1.78 -1.91
CA LEU A 97 -8.43 -0.38 -1.79
C LEU A 97 -7.27 0.52 -2.21
N TRP A 98 -6.05 0.24 -1.73
CA TRP A 98 -4.85 0.93 -2.18
C TRP A 98 -4.62 0.77 -3.69
N ALA A 99 -4.72 -0.47 -4.20
CA ALA A 99 -4.49 -0.76 -5.61
C ALA A 99 -5.50 -0.02 -6.53
N VAL A 100 -6.77 -0.02 -6.17
CA VAL A 100 -7.82 0.70 -6.92
C VAL A 100 -7.61 2.20 -6.85
N TRP A 101 -7.27 2.74 -5.67
CA TRP A 101 -6.98 4.16 -5.52
C TRP A 101 -5.83 4.60 -6.43
N ALA A 102 -4.73 3.83 -6.46
CA ALA A 102 -3.58 4.11 -7.32
C ALA A 102 -3.94 4.12 -8.81
N ILE A 103 -4.74 3.15 -9.27
CA ILE A 103 -5.23 3.10 -10.65
C ILE A 103 -6.12 4.32 -10.95
N HIS A 104 -7.06 4.63 -10.06
CA HIS A 104 -7.97 5.77 -10.22
C HIS A 104 -7.21 7.09 -10.31
N HIS A 105 -6.21 7.32 -9.45
CA HIS A 105 -5.34 8.50 -9.49
C HIS A 105 -4.67 8.66 -10.87
N VAL A 106 -4.07 7.59 -11.37
CA VAL A 106 -3.39 7.59 -12.68
C VAL A 106 -4.39 7.86 -13.81
N CYS A 107 -5.57 7.26 -13.77
CA CYS A 107 -6.61 7.46 -14.80
C CYS A 107 -7.22 8.86 -14.79
N THR A 108 -7.34 9.51 -13.64
CA THR A 108 -7.91 10.86 -13.53
C THR A 108 -6.93 11.97 -13.84
N LYS A 109 -5.62 11.71 -13.72
CA LYS A 109 -4.55 12.66 -14.04
C LYS A 109 -3.99 12.56 -15.44
N ASN A 110 -4.14 11.41 -16.11
CA ASN A 110 -3.92 11.30 -17.56
C ASN A 110 -5.05 11.97 -18.36
N ARG A 111 -5.18 13.30 -18.26
CA ARG A 111 -5.92 14.08 -19.25
C ARG A 111 -5.10 14.09 -20.54
N LYS A 112 -5.70 13.58 -21.62
CA LYS A 112 -5.18 13.68 -23.00
C LYS A 112 -4.84 15.13 -23.35
#